data_AF-A0A3D0XWH9-F1
#
_entry.id   AF-A0A3D0XWH9-F1
#
_cell.length_a   1.000
_cell.length_b   1.000
_cell.length_c   1.000
_cell.angle_alpha   90.00
_cell.angle_beta   90.00
_cell.angle_gamma   90.00
#
_symmetry.space_group_name_H-M   'P 1'
#
loop_
_entity.id
_entity.type
_entity.pdbx_description
1 polymer ?
#
loop_
_entity_poly.entity_id
_entity_poly.type
_entity_poly.pdbx_seq_one_letter_code
_entity_poly.pdbx_strand_id
1 'polypeptide(L)'
;MKGKVLVGMSGGVDSSVAALLLQKSGWDVVGCTLRLHLDDPSFPPREGGCCSFQDVQDARRVCYALGIDHFVFNFTELFEQKVIDNFVSEYAVGRTPNPCIRCNRWLKFGAMLRRAEELGCDAIATGHYAKVQQGPDGRWQLYASPYGKDQSYVLYSLTQKQLAHTLLPLAALPKPKVRSIAQEAGLPVAQKPDSQEICFVPDKDYAGFLCRHNGHDSTPGDFVDAKGHVLGRHRGLTHYTVGQRKGLGIAFGQPMYVTRLDTAQNQVVLGPEGSQYSRSLLADDLNWVSIPAPETPLQVQAKIRYQAKPASALASIQPDGTLLLHFAEPQRAVAPGQAVVLYDGDLLLGGGTIVKGIKE
;
A
#
# COMPACT_ATOMS: atom_id res chain seq x y z
N MET A 1 20.28 18.67 -20.81
CA MET A 1 19.83 17.60 -19.89
C MET A 1 18.70 18.16 -19.04
N LYS A 2 17.66 17.38 -18.75
CA LYS A 2 16.50 17.84 -17.96
C LYS A 2 16.76 17.94 -16.45
N GLY A 3 17.85 17.35 -15.99
CA GLY A 3 18.23 17.20 -14.59
C GLY A 3 18.77 15.80 -14.31
N LYS A 4 19.12 15.53 -13.07
CA LYS A 4 19.57 14.23 -12.57
C LYS A 4 18.49 13.56 -11.73
N VAL A 5 18.22 12.28 -11.99
CA VAL A 5 17.13 11.53 -11.32
C VAL A 5 17.64 10.23 -10.72
N LEU A 6 17.26 9.98 -9.48
CA LEU A 6 17.49 8.71 -8.79
C LEU A 6 16.27 7.79 -8.95
N VAL A 7 16.45 6.66 -9.63
CA VAL A 7 15.37 5.70 -9.91
C VAL A 7 15.43 4.53 -8.93
N GLY A 8 14.33 4.26 -8.23
CA GLY A 8 14.19 3.07 -7.40
C GLY A 8 14.03 1.80 -8.23
N MET A 9 15.10 1.00 -8.28
CA MET A 9 15.25 -0.24 -9.03
C MET A 9 14.94 -1.45 -8.13
N SER A 10 13.74 -2.02 -8.27
CA SER A 10 13.31 -3.18 -7.49
C SER A 10 13.68 -4.52 -8.12
N GLY A 11 14.44 -4.52 -9.22
CA GLY A 11 14.73 -5.74 -10.01
C GLY A 11 13.52 -6.24 -10.82
N GLY A 12 12.46 -5.44 -10.93
CA GLY A 12 11.27 -5.76 -11.72
C GLY A 12 11.20 -5.02 -13.06
N VAL A 13 10.28 -5.46 -13.93
CA VAL A 13 10.05 -4.84 -15.25
C VAL A 13 9.71 -3.36 -15.13
N ASP A 14 8.86 -2.99 -14.18
CA ASP A 14 8.28 -1.64 -14.09
C ASP A 14 9.36 -0.59 -13.77
N SER A 15 10.18 -0.81 -12.75
CA SER A 15 11.29 0.10 -12.45
C SER A 15 12.31 0.19 -13.59
N SER A 16 12.54 -0.93 -14.29
CA SER A 16 13.50 -1.01 -15.39
C SER A 16 13.06 -0.19 -16.60
N VAL A 17 11.78 -0.30 -16.98
CA VAL A 17 11.21 0.51 -18.05
C VAL A 17 11.10 1.97 -17.65
N ALA A 18 10.79 2.27 -16.38
CA ALA A 18 10.79 3.65 -15.88
C ALA A 18 12.16 4.31 -16.05
N ALA A 19 13.26 3.64 -15.69
CA ALA A 19 14.62 4.13 -15.88
C ALA A 19 14.94 4.36 -17.37
N LEU A 20 14.62 3.40 -18.24
CA LEU A 20 14.82 3.50 -19.69
C LEU A 20 14.06 4.70 -20.30
N LEU A 21 12.80 4.89 -19.93
CA LEU A 21 11.99 6.00 -20.44
C LEU A 21 12.54 7.36 -20.02
N LEU A 22 13.01 7.47 -18.77
CA LEU A 22 13.64 8.70 -18.28
C LEU A 22 14.93 9.01 -19.03
N GLN A 23 15.79 8.01 -19.24
CA GLN A 23 17.02 8.14 -20.02
C GLN A 23 16.72 8.61 -21.44
N LYS A 24 15.78 7.95 -22.13
CA LYS A 24 15.33 8.35 -23.48
C LYS A 24 14.74 9.76 -23.54
N SER A 25 14.17 10.25 -22.44
CA SER A 25 13.60 11.60 -22.36
C SER A 25 14.61 12.70 -21.99
N GLY A 26 15.90 12.35 -21.82
CA GLY A 26 17.01 13.29 -21.64
C GLY A 26 17.40 13.60 -20.19
N TRP A 27 17.01 12.74 -19.24
CA TRP A 27 17.49 12.80 -17.85
C TRP A 27 18.85 12.11 -17.71
N ASP A 28 19.67 12.63 -16.80
CA ASP A 28 20.82 11.89 -16.26
C ASP A 28 20.29 10.91 -15.19
N VAL A 29 20.31 9.62 -15.51
CA VAL A 29 19.62 8.58 -14.73
C VAL A 29 20.63 7.81 -13.89
N VAL A 30 20.36 7.72 -12.59
CA VAL A 30 21.08 6.87 -11.64
C VAL A 30 20.11 5.86 -11.04
N GLY A 31 20.47 4.58 -11.03
CA GLY A 31 19.68 3.53 -10.40
C GLY A 31 20.03 3.37 -8.91
N CYS A 32 19.05 3.02 -8.08
CA CYS A 32 19.32 2.54 -6.72
C CYS A 32 18.43 1.38 -6.31
N THR A 33 18.95 0.47 -5.49
CA THR A 33 18.16 -0.56 -4.84
C THR A 33 18.09 -0.30 -3.34
N LEU A 34 16.89 -0.40 -2.77
CA LEU A 34 16.68 -0.29 -1.33
C LEU A 34 16.76 -1.69 -0.74
N ARG A 35 17.73 -1.96 0.13
CA ARG A 35 17.81 -3.20 0.90
C ARG A 35 16.98 -3.03 2.17
N LEU A 36 15.87 -3.78 2.27
CA LEU A 36 14.85 -3.60 3.33
C LEU A 36 14.89 -4.67 4.42
N HIS A 37 15.45 -5.84 4.15
CA HIS A 37 15.67 -6.89 5.14
C HIS A 37 17.05 -7.51 4.94
N LEU A 38 17.61 -8.08 6.01
CA LEU A 38 18.78 -8.93 5.91
C LEU A 38 18.36 -10.30 5.36
N ASP A 39 19.33 -11.06 4.84
CA ASP A 39 19.15 -12.45 4.45
C ASP A 39 19.00 -13.29 5.73
N ASP A 40 17.88 -13.12 6.44
CA ASP A 40 17.50 -13.93 7.59
C ASP A 40 17.06 -15.31 7.07
N PRO A 41 17.55 -16.41 7.64
CA PRO A 41 17.03 -17.75 7.36
C PRO A 41 15.50 -17.88 7.55
N SER A 42 14.91 -17.02 8.40
CA SER A 42 13.46 -16.89 8.64
C SER A 42 12.72 -16.20 7.49
N PHE A 43 13.44 -15.52 6.60
CA PHE A 43 13.00 -14.89 5.35
C PHE A 43 13.69 -15.57 4.15
N PRO A 44 13.33 -16.82 3.80
CA PRO A 44 13.99 -17.52 2.71
C PRO A 44 13.90 -16.71 1.41
N PRO A 45 14.98 -16.61 0.62
CA PRO A 45 14.99 -15.85 -0.62
C PRO A 45 13.91 -16.36 -1.58
N ARG A 46 13.10 -15.43 -2.11
CA ARG A 46 12.03 -15.71 -3.07
C ARG A 46 12.26 -15.04 -4.40
N GLU A 47 11.86 -15.72 -5.46
CA GLU A 47 11.59 -15.08 -6.75
C GLU A 47 10.33 -14.21 -6.64
N GLY A 48 10.42 -12.92 -6.97
CA GLY A 48 9.25 -12.03 -7.07
C GLY A 48 8.94 -11.18 -5.84
N GLY A 49 9.75 -11.22 -4.79
CA GLY A 49 9.74 -10.22 -3.72
C GLY A 49 10.28 -8.85 -4.19
N CYS A 50 10.11 -7.82 -3.37
CA CYS A 50 10.94 -6.62 -3.48
C CYS A 50 12.04 -6.83 -2.45
N CYS A 51 13.31 -6.86 -2.88
CA CYS A 51 14.52 -6.88 -2.03
C CYS A 51 15.21 -8.23 -1.74
N SER A 52 14.94 -9.30 -2.51
CA SER A 52 15.79 -10.50 -2.44
C SER A 52 17.19 -10.22 -3.03
N PHE A 53 18.19 -11.05 -2.67
CA PHE A 53 19.50 -11.04 -3.33
C PHE A 53 19.38 -11.09 -4.86
N GLN A 54 18.46 -11.92 -5.38
CA GLN A 54 18.21 -12.04 -6.81
C GLN A 54 17.68 -10.73 -7.41
N ASP A 55 16.79 -10.02 -6.70
CA ASP A 55 16.26 -8.73 -7.17
C ASP A 55 17.33 -7.64 -7.23
N VAL A 56 18.27 -7.64 -6.27
CA VAL A 56 19.42 -6.73 -6.27
C VAL A 56 20.32 -7.02 -7.48
N GLN A 57 20.57 -8.30 -7.77
CA GLN A 57 21.35 -8.71 -8.95
C GLN A 57 20.65 -8.36 -10.26
N ASP A 58 19.33 -8.54 -10.33
CA ASP A 58 18.54 -8.19 -11.51
C ASP A 58 18.54 -6.66 -11.74
N ALA A 59 18.38 -5.88 -10.68
CA ALA A 59 18.51 -4.42 -10.74
C ALA A 59 19.89 -4.00 -11.26
N ARG A 60 20.96 -4.61 -10.74
CA ARG A 60 22.33 -4.37 -11.19
C ARG A 60 22.52 -4.70 -12.67
N ARG A 61 22.02 -5.86 -13.12
CA ARG A 61 22.11 -6.28 -14.54
C ARG A 61 21.36 -5.32 -15.47
N VAL A 62 20.20 -4.84 -15.05
CA VAL A 62 19.44 -3.83 -15.81
C VAL A 62 20.22 -2.52 -15.88
N CYS A 63 20.75 -2.02 -14.76
CA CYS A 63 21.53 -0.77 -14.74
C CYS A 63 22.76 -0.89 -15.65
N TYR A 64 23.45 -2.03 -15.63
CA TYR A 64 24.56 -2.31 -16.54
C TYR A 64 24.12 -2.31 -18.01
N ALA A 65 23.01 -2.96 -18.35
CA ALA A 65 22.47 -2.97 -19.72
C ALA A 65 22.05 -1.57 -20.20
N LEU A 66 21.62 -0.70 -19.29
CA LEU A 66 21.27 0.70 -19.59
C LEU A 66 22.48 1.65 -19.56
N GLY A 67 23.66 1.19 -19.15
CA GLY A 67 24.85 2.02 -18.99
C GLY A 67 24.70 3.11 -17.92
N ILE A 68 23.99 2.83 -16.82
CA ILE A 68 23.77 3.76 -15.71
C ILE A 68 24.41 3.25 -14.40
N ASP A 69 24.81 4.17 -13.54
CA ASP A 69 25.31 3.86 -12.21
C ASP A 69 24.24 3.22 -11.32
N HIS A 70 24.67 2.35 -10.41
CA HIS A 70 23.79 1.64 -9.49
C HIS A 70 24.28 1.69 -8.05
N PHE A 71 23.46 2.26 -7.16
CA PHE A 71 23.72 2.29 -5.72
C PHE A 71 22.84 1.28 -4.98
N VAL A 72 23.34 0.78 -3.85
CA VAL A 72 22.54 -0.03 -2.92
C VAL A 72 22.50 0.67 -1.58
N PHE A 73 21.29 1.05 -1.13
CA PHE A 73 21.09 1.70 0.16
C PHE A 73 20.53 0.71 1.17
N ASN A 74 21.21 0.56 2.30
CA ASN A 74 20.70 -0.22 3.42
C ASN A 74 19.69 0.63 4.20
N PHE A 75 18.44 0.18 4.23
CA PHE A 75 17.36 0.75 5.02
C PHE A 75 16.67 -0.30 5.90
N THR A 76 17.36 -1.39 6.26
CA THR A 76 16.78 -2.46 7.07
C THR A 76 16.25 -1.96 8.42
N GLU A 77 17.04 -1.21 9.17
CA GLU A 77 16.60 -0.67 10.48
C GLU A 77 15.39 0.24 10.34
N LEU A 78 15.38 1.11 9.33
CA LEU A 78 14.28 2.03 9.08
C LEU A 78 13.02 1.29 8.63
N PHE A 79 13.17 0.20 7.86
CA PHE A 79 12.08 -0.65 7.42
C PHE A 79 11.46 -1.41 8.58
N GLU A 80 12.28 -1.98 9.46
CA GLU A 80 11.86 -2.63 10.70
C GLU A 80 10.99 -1.67 11.51
N GLN A 81 11.55 -0.52 11.88
CA GLN A 81 10.92 0.48 12.74
C GLN A 81 9.65 1.10 12.16
N LYS A 82 9.65 1.39 10.85
CA LYS A 82 8.55 2.15 10.23
C LYS A 82 7.51 1.28 9.58
N VAL A 83 7.80 0.03 9.26
CA VAL A 83 6.90 -0.87 8.51
C VAL A 83 6.58 -2.12 9.31
N ILE A 84 7.58 -2.87 9.77
CA ILE A 84 7.35 -4.16 10.46
C ILE A 84 6.76 -3.94 11.85
N ASP A 85 7.40 -3.10 12.68
CA ASP A 85 6.91 -2.81 14.04
C ASP A 85 5.47 -2.31 14.03
N ASN A 86 5.14 -1.42 13.08
CA ASN A 86 3.77 -0.93 12.93
C ASN A 86 2.82 -2.04 12.47
N PHE A 87 3.25 -2.89 11.55
CA PHE A 87 2.44 -4.01 11.07
C PHE A 87 2.08 -4.93 12.26
N VAL A 88 3.07 -5.30 13.06
CA VAL A 88 2.89 -6.13 14.26
C VAL A 88 2.00 -5.44 15.28
N SER A 89 2.26 -4.17 15.60
CA SER A 89 1.49 -3.42 16.60
C SER A 89 0.02 -3.25 16.23
N GLU A 90 -0.28 -3.02 14.96
CA GLU A 90 -1.66 -2.86 14.47
C GLU A 90 -2.44 -4.17 14.55
N TYR A 91 -1.83 -5.30 14.19
CA TYR A 91 -2.46 -6.61 14.36
C TYR A 91 -2.67 -6.98 15.84
N ALA A 92 -1.75 -6.57 16.73
CA ALA A 92 -1.89 -6.79 18.17
C ALA A 92 -3.15 -6.10 18.75
N VAL A 93 -3.58 -4.99 18.14
CA VAL A 93 -4.82 -4.28 18.51
C VAL A 93 -6.01 -4.60 17.59
N GLY A 94 -5.93 -5.68 16.80
CA GLY A 94 -7.04 -6.16 15.97
C GLY A 94 -7.35 -5.28 14.76
N ARG A 95 -6.39 -4.47 14.32
CA ARG A 95 -6.46 -3.66 13.09
C ARG A 95 -5.72 -4.36 11.96
N THR A 96 -6.09 -4.04 10.73
CA THR A 96 -5.50 -4.61 9.51
C THR A 96 -4.75 -3.51 8.75
N PRO A 97 -3.44 -3.33 8.99
CA PRO A 97 -2.65 -2.26 8.37
C PRO A 97 -2.35 -2.53 6.89
N ASN A 98 -1.95 -1.49 6.16
CA ASN A 98 -1.36 -1.61 4.82
C ASN A 98 0.13 -1.21 4.84
N PRO A 99 1.06 -2.19 4.85
CA PRO A 99 2.49 -1.89 4.97
C PRO A 99 3.07 -1.18 3.74
N CYS A 100 2.46 -1.35 2.55
CA CYS A 100 2.94 -0.71 1.32
C CYS A 100 2.79 0.82 1.36
N ILE A 101 1.72 1.33 1.97
CA ILE A 101 1.52 2.78 2.16
C ILE A 101 2.65 3.35 3.03
N ARG A 102 3.00 2.66 4.13
CA ARG A 102 4.08 3.09 5.02
C ARG A 102 5.44 3.00 4.36
N CYS A 103 5.69 1.94 3.59
CA CYS A 103 6.92 1.81 2.81
C CYS A 103 7.08 2.95 1.81
N ASN A 104 5.99 3.35 1.13
CA ASN A 104 6.01 4.52 0.26
C ASN A 104 6.28 5.81 1.06
N ARG A 105 5.54 6.05 2.16
CA ARG A 105 5.68 7.25 3.01
C ARG A 105 7.12 7.44 3.52
N TRP A 106 7.72 6.40 4.09
CA TRP A 106 8.98 6.52 4.85
C TRP A 106 10.22 6.10 4.08
N LEU A 107 10.14 5.10 3.21
CA LEU A 107 11.29 4.55 2.50
C LEU A 107 11.39 5.10 1.08
N LYS A 108 10.45 4.74 0.20
CA LYS A 108 10.57 5.05 -1.24
C LYS A 108 10.48 6.53 -1.57
N PHE A 109 9.66 7.30 -0.86
CA PHE A 109 9.52 8.74 -1.08
C PHE A 109 10.07 9.57 0.09
N GLY A 110 10.49 8.92 1.18
CA GLY A 110 11.14 9.56 2.32
C GLY A 110 12.67 9.42 2.25
N ALA A 111 13.17 8.26 2.68
CA ALA A 111 14.60 8.00 2.77
C ALA A 111 15.32 8.02 1.41
N MET A 112 14.71 7.48 0.35
CA MET A 112 15.28 7.51 -0.99
C MET A 112 15.37 8.94 -1.54
N LEU A 113 14.38 9.80 -1.26
CA LEU A 113 14.42 11.21 -1.65
C LEU A 113 15.59 11.94 -0.98
N ARG A 114 15.83 11.69 0.33
CA ARG A 114 17.00 12.24 1.02
C ARG A 114 18.32 11.79 0.40
N ARG A 115 18.45 10.52 0.02
CA ARG A 115 19.63 10.03 -0.71
C ARG A 115 19.78 10.67 -2.08
N ALA A 116 18.67 10.95 -2.76
CA ALA A 116 18.69 11.67 -4.02
C ALA A 116 19.23 13.09 -3.84
N GLU A 117 18.75 13.82 -2.81
CA GLU A 117 19.24 15.16 -2.46
C GLU A 117 20.76 15.15 -2.16
N GLU A 118 21.24 14.17 -1.37
CA GLU A 118 22.66 14.00 -1.04
C GLU A 118 23.54 13.70 -2.27
N LEU A 119 22.99 13.01 -3.28
CA LEU A 119 23.68 12.68 -4.53
C LEU A 119 23.57 13.79 -5.60
N GLY A 120 22.96 14.92 -5.26
CA GLY A 120 22.73 16.04 -6.18
C GLY A 120 21.71 15.72 -7.27
N CYS A 121 20.75 14.83 -7.00
CA CYS A 121 19.64 14.56 -7.91
C CYS A 121 18.49 15.57 -7.68
N ASP A 122 17.90 16.03 -8.77
CA ASP A 122 16.77 16.97 -8.77
C ASP A 122 15.43 16.28 -8.44
N ALA A 123 15.36 14.96 -8.69
CA ALA A 123 14.15 14.17 -8.50
C ALA A 123 14.44 12.70 -8.17
N ILE A 124 13.42 12.02 -7.65
CA ILE A 124 13.32 10.57 -7.61
C ILE A 124 12.31 10.05 -8.64
N ALA A 125 12.48 8.80 -9.07
CA ALA A 125 11.48 8.11 -9.85
C ALA A 125 11.23 6.68 -9.37
N THR A 126 10.02 6.20 -9.61
CA THR A 126 9.64 4.81 -9.33
C THR A 126 8.78 4.25 -10.47
N GLY A 127 8.69 2.93 -10.55
CA GLY A 127 7.78 2.26 -11.48
C GLY A 127 6.31 2.23 -11.05
N HIS A 128 5.84 3.19 -10.23
CA HIS A 128 4.43 3.23 -9.86
C HIS A 128 3.55 3.77 -11.00
N TYR A 129 2.34 3.24 -11.09
CA TYR A 129 1.32 3.66 -12.05
C TYR A 129 0.37 4.69 -11.42
N ALA A 130 0.80 5.95 -11.42
CA ALA A 130 0.00 7.11 -11.06
C ALA A 130 0.62 8.33 -11.74
N LYS A 131 -0.12 9.43 -11.89
CA LYS A 131 0.39 10.65 -12.53
C LYS A 131 0.52 11.76 -11.49
N VAL A 132 1.65 12.46 -11.51
CA VAL A 132 1.87 13.68 -10.72
C VAL A 132 1.94 14.86 -11.69
N GLN A 133 1.22 15.94 -11.39
CA GLN A 133 1.28 17.19 -12.14
C GLN A 133 0.96 18.37 -11.23
N GLN A 134 1.36 19.56 -11.63
CA GLN A 134 0.98 20.78 -10.92
C GLN A 134 -0.40 21.24 -11.39
N GLY A 135 -1.27 21.54 -10.43
CA GLY A 135 -2.59 22.12 -10.68
C GLY A 135 -2.52 23.61 -11.03
N PRO A 136 -3.65 24.21 -11.44
CA PRO A 136 -3.71 25.64 -11.81
C PRO A 136 -3.33 26.59 -10.67
N ASP A 137 -3.50 26.16 -9.43
CA ASP A 137 -3.17 26.89 -8.20
C ASP A 137 -1.70 26.70 -7.75
N GLY A 138 -0.91 25.98 -8.54
CA GLY A 138 0.48 25.67 -8.20
C GLY A 138 0.64 24.48 -7.25
N ARG A 139 -0.46 23.87 -6.76
CA ARG A 139 -0.40 22.71 -5.88
C ARG A 139 -0.04 21.46 -6.68
N TRP A 140 0.79 20.59 -6.14
CA TRP A 140 1.02 19.28 -6.75
C TRP A 140 -0.16 18.35 -6.51
N GLN A 141 -0.63 17.77 -7.60
CA GLN A 141 -1.80 16.91 -7.66
C GLN A 141 -1.39 15.49 -8.10
N LEU A 142 -2.05 14.50 -7.52
CA LEU A 142 -1.85 13.09 -7.79
C LEU A 142 -3.11 12.52 -8.44
N TYR A 143 -2.92 11.81 -9.55
CA TYR A 143 -4.01 11.23 -10.34
C TYR A 143 -3.84 9.71 -10.46
N ALA A 144 -4.96 9.01 -10.46
CA ALA A 144 -5.04 7.60 -10.79
C ALA A 144 -4.54 7.35 -12.22
N SER A 145 -3.93 6.17 -12.44
CA SER A 145 -3.62 5.76 -13.81
C SER A 145 -4.93 5.50 -14.58
N PRO A 146 -5.07 6.01 -15.83
CA PRO A 146 -6.23 5.72 -16.67
C PRO A 146 -6.29 4.25 -17.13
N TYR A 147 -5.23 3.47 -16.91
CA TYR A 147 -5.16 2.06 -17.25
C TYR A 147 -5.42 1.18 -16.02
N GLY A 148 -5.83 -0.07 -16.24
CA GLY A 148 -6.32 -0.97 -15.17
C GLY A 148 -5.34 -1.34 -14.04
N LYS A 149 -4.09 -0.87 -14.08
CA LYS A 149 -3.11 -1.01 -12.98
C LYS A 149 -2.89 0.37 -12.36
N ASP A 150 -3.80 0.82 -11.50
CA ASP A 150 -3.67 2.08 -10.75
C ASP A 150 -3.00 1.84 -9.38
N GLN A 151 -2.00 2.65 -9.05
CA GLN A 151 -1.27 2.61 -7.78
C GLN A 151 -1.34 3.92 -6.99
N SER A 152 -2.19 4.88 -7.40
CA SER A 152 -2.41 6.14 -6.66
C SER A 152 -2.83 5.92 -5.21
N TYR A 153 -3.64 4.87 -4.95
CA TYR A 153 -4.11 4.52 -3.61
C TYR A 153 -2.98 4.34 -2.60
N VAL A 154 -1.84 3.73 -2.98
CA VAL A 154 -0.71 3.52 -2.05
C VAL A 154 0.20 4.75 -1.93
N LEU A 155 -0.12 5.83 -2.63
CA LEU A 155 0.64 7.08 -2.70
C LEU A 155 -0.13 8.27 -2.08
N TYR A 156 -1.33 8.05 -1.51
CA TYR A 156 -2.10 9.13 -0.86
C TYR A 156 -1.35 9.80 0.29
N SER A 157 -0.31 9.15 0.84
CA SER A 157 0.46 9.62 1.98
C SER A 157 1.59 10.59 1.62
N LEU A 158 1.77 10.91 0.33
CA LEU A 158 2.87 11.78 -0.12
C LEU A 158 2.59 13.24 0.21
N THR A 159 3.65 13.96 0.58
CA THR A 159 3.61 15.40 0.84
C THR A 159 3.83 16.20 -0.44
N GLN A 160 3.50 17.49 -0.41
CA GLN A 160 3.75 18.41 -1.53
C GLN A 160 5.23 18.47 -1.91
N LYS A 161 6.15 18.49 -0.93
CA LYS A 161 7.60 18.41 -1.20
C LYS A 161 7.95 17.11 -1.93
N GLN A 162 7.42 15.97 -1.46
CA GLN A 162 7.71 14.68 -2.09
C GLN A 162 7.18 14.62 -3.53
N LEU A 163 5.96 15.10 -3.77
CA LEU A 163 5.35 15.13 -5.10
C LEU A 163 6.14 16.04 -6.07
N ALA A 164 6.60 17.20 -5.60
CA ALA A 164 7.38 18.13 -6.41
C ALA A 164 8.67 17.52 -6.99
N HIS A 165 9.25 16.54 -6.29
CA HIS A 165 10.47 15.86 -6.68
C HIS A 165 10.22 14.41 -7.15
N THR A 166 9.00 14.07 -7.56
CA THR A 166 8.63 12.71 -7.94
C THR A 166 8.27 12.60 -9.42
N LEU A 167 8.89 11.64 -10.11
CA LEU A 167 8.55 11.25 -11.48
C LEU A 167 7.96 9.84 -11.51
N LEU A 168 6.84 9.67 -12.22
CA LEU A 168 6.14 8.38 -12.39
C LEU A 168 5.93 8.08 -13.89
N PRO A 169 6.95 7.54 -14.59
CA PRO A 169 6.96 7.47 -16.05
C PRO A 169 5.93 6.52 -16.66
N LEU A 170 5.32 5.63 -15.86
CA LEU A 170 4.46 4.55 -16.35
C LEU A 170 2.97 4.89 -16.34
N ALA A 171 2.59 6.06 -15.82
CA ALA A 171 1.19 6.43 -15.59
C ALA A 171 0.30 6.24 -16.82
N ALA A 172 0.82 6.60 -18.00
CA ALA A 172 0.11 6.60 -19.27
C ALA A 172 0.40 5.36 -20.13
N LEU A 173 0.89 4.27 -19.55
CA LEU A 173 1.20 3.05 -20.30
C LEU A 173 0.41 1.85 -19.76
N PRO A 174 -0.30 1.09 -20.62
CA PRO A 174 -0.85 -0.18 -20.21
C PRO A 174 0.28 -1.19 -19.95
N LYS A 175 0.08 -2.08 -18.98
CA LYS A 175 1.10 -3.07 -18.56
C LYS A 175 1.66 -3.91 -19.72
N PRO A 176 0.87 -4.38 -20.70
CA PRO A 176 1.42 -5.08 -21.87
C PRO A 176 2.42 -4.24 -22.67
N LYS A 177 2.19 -2.92 -22.80
CA LYS A 177 3.13 -2.03 -23.51
C LYS A 177 4.43 -1.87 -22.74
N VAL A 178 4.36 -1.78 -21.41
CA VAL A 178 5.56 -1.76 -20.54
C VAL A 178 6.40 -3.03 -20.77
N ARG A 179 5.77 -4.21 -20.84
CA ARG A 179 6.47 -5.47 -21.16
C ARG A 179 7.08 -5.47 -22.56
N SER A 180 6.36 -4.98 -23.58
CA SER A 180 6.92 -4.90 -24.94
C SER A 180 8.13 -3.96 -25.01
N ILE A 181 8.09 -2.81 -24.32
CA ILE A 181 9.23 -1.89 -24.25
C ILE A 181 10.44 -2.57 -23.62
N ALA A 182 10.25 -3.34 -22.53
CA ALA A 182 11.35 -4.07 -21.90
C ALA A 182 11.96 -5.12 -22.85
N GLN A 183 11.12 -5.84 -23.60
CA GLN A 183 11.56 -6.85 -24.56
C GLN A 183 12.28 -6.23 -25.76
N GLU A 184 11.73 -5.16 -26.35
CA GLU A 184 12.33 -4.39 -27.46
C GLU A 184 13.69 -3.82 -27.08
N ALA A 185 13.87 -3.42 -25.82
CA ALA A 185 15.14 -2.91 -25.29
C ALA A 185 16.10 -4.02 -24.81
N GLY A 186 15.74 -5.30 -24.95
CA GLY A 186 16.59 -6.42 -24.54
C GLY A 186 16.84 -6.48 -23.02
N LEU A 187 15.93 -5.96 -22.19
CA LEU A 187 16.12 -5.95 -20.74
C LEU A 187 16.02 -7.36 -20.15
N PRO A 188 16.95 -7.79 -19.28
CA PRO A 188 17.03 -9.16 -18.78
C PRO A 188 15.80 -9.58 -17.94
N VAL A 189 15.05 -8.60 -17.43
CA VAL A 189 13.87 -8.83 -16.58
C VAL A 189 12.55 -8.84 -17.36
N ALA A 190 12.54 -8.70 -18.68
CA ALA A 190 11.32 -8.48 -19.47
C ALA A 190 10.20 -9.52 -19.24
N GLN A 191 10.58 -10.78 -18.99
CA GLN A 191 9.65 -11.89 -18.72
C GLN A 191 9.39 -12.14 -17.23
N LYS A 192 10.03 -11.39 -16.33
CA LYS A 192 9.86 -11.57 -14.89
C LYS A 192 8.41 -11.29 -14.48
N PRO A 193 7.79 -12.15 -13.65
CA PRO A 193 6.48 -11.89 -13.07
C PRO A 193 6.44 -10.63 -12.22
N ASP A 194 5.25 -10.06 -12.05
CA ASP A 194 5.05 -8.92 -11.15
C ASP A 194 5.03 -9.38 -9.69
N SER A 195 5.58 -8.58 -8.78
CA SER A 195 5.41 -8.79 -7.34
C SER A 195 3.96 -8.57 -6.94
N GLN A 196 3.32 -9.59 -6.36
CA GLN A 196 1.90 -9.53 -5.95
C GLN A 196 1.67 -9.64 -4.44
N GLU A 197 2.72 -9.74 -3.63
CA GLU A 197 2.63 -10.02 -2.20
C GLU A 197 3.27 -8.91 -1.35
N ILE A 198 2.92 -8.88 -0.05
CA ILE A 198 3.62 -8.04 0.93
C ILE A 198 5.06 -8.55 0.98
N CYS A 199 6.04 -7.68 0.75
CA CYS A 199 7.41 -8.10 0.44
C CYS A 199 8.10 -8.93 1.54
N PHE A 200 7.68 -8.80 2.80
CA PHE A 200 8.23 -9.52 3.95
C PHE A 200 7.31 -10.63 4.49
N VAL A 201 6.13 -10.83 3.89
CA VAL A 201 5.20 -11.88 4.31
C VAL A 201 5.24 -13.01 3.27
N PRO A 202 5.86 -14.15 3.59
CA PRO A 202 5.86 -15.31 2.69
C PRO A 202 4.47 -15.95 2.58
N ASP A 203 4.14 -16.48 1.40
CA ASP A 203 2.99 -17.36 1.09
C ASP A 203 1.62 -16.79 1.46
N LYS A 204 1.51 -15.46 1.54
CA LYS A 204 0.31 -14.76 2.08
C LYS A 204 -0.03 -15.18 3.51
N ASP A 205 0.94 -15.75 4.23
CA ASP A 205 0.82 -16.21 5.61
C ASP A 205 1.28 -15.12 6.58
N TYR A 206 0.50 -14.02 6.62
CA TYR A 206 0.78 -12.93 7.55
C TYR A 206 0.60 -13.37 9.00
N ALA A 207 -0.32 -14.31 9.27
CA ALA A 207 -0.53 -14.84 10.60
C ALA A 207 0.69 -15.63 11.09
N GLY A 208 1.24 -16.53 10.26
CA GLY A 208 2.48 -17.22 10.62
C GLY A 208 3.69 -16.31 10.67
N PHE A 209 3.76 -15.25 9.84
CA PHE A 209 4.76 -14.20 10.01
C PHE A 209 4.68 -13.55 11.39
N LEU A 210 3.47 -13.16 11.84
CA LEU A 210 3.26 -12.55 13.16
C LEU A 210 3.64 -13.51 14.29
N CYS A 211 3.27 -14.80 14.20
CA CYS A 211 3.64 -15.79 15.21
C CYS A 211 5.16 -15.97 15.32
N ARG A 212 5.86 -16.08 14.18
CA ARG A 212 7.33 -16.21 14.15
C ARG A 212 8.00 -14.95 14.70
N HIS A 213 7.53 -13.78 14.30
CA HIS A 213 8.11 -12.51 14.73
C HIS A 213 7.89 -12.26 16.24
N ASN A 214 6.72 -12.59 16.78
CA ASN A 214 6.42 -12.44 18.21
C ASN A 214 7.05 -13.55 19.07
N GLY A 215 7.54 -14.63 18.47
CA GLY A 215 8.09 -15.80 19.17
C GLY A 215 7.04 -16.67 19.87
N HIS A 216 5.75 -16.45 19.62
CA HIS A 216 4.67 -17.27 20.17
C HIS A 216 3.43 -17.24 19.25
N ASP A 217 2.62 -18.29 19.34
CA ASP A 217 1.34 -18.36 18.62
C ASP A 217 0.29 -17.41 19.21
N SER A 218 -0.72 -17.09 18.40
CA SER A 218 -1.86 -16.31 18.85
C SER A 218 -2.74 -17.13 19.81
N THR A 219 -3.14 -16.52 20.92
CA THR A 219 -3.95 -17.19 21.95
C THR A 219 -5.35 -17.54 21.41
N PRO A 220 -5.76 -18.82 21.43
CA PRO A 220 -7.12 -19.20 21.07
C PRO A 220 -8.16 -18.49 21.94
N GLY A 221 -9.33 -18.24 21.36
CA GLY A 221 -10.44 -17.53 22.01
C GLY A 221 -11.78 -17.94 21.41
N ASP A 222 -12.82 -17.17 21.69
CA ASP A 222 -14.19 -17.54 21.34
C ASP A 222 -14.69 -16.79 20.09
N PHE A 223 -15.31 -17.53 19.18
CA PHE A 223 -16.23 -16.93 18.23
C PHE A 223 -17.53 -16.61 18.96
N VAL A 224 -18.01 -15.38 18.84
CA VAL A 224 -19.27 -14.94 19.47
C VAL A 224 -20.22 -14.33 18.45
N ASP A 225 -21.52 -14.39 18.70
CA ASP A 225 -22.50 -13.60 17.95
C ASP A 225 -22.57 -12.13 18.45
N ALA A 226 -23.43 -11.31 17.83
CA ALA A 226 -23.63 -9.92 18.24
C ALA A 226 -24.23 -9.75 19.65
N LYS A 227 -24.79 -10.81 20.24
CA LYS A 227 -25.34 -10.85 21.61
C LYS A 227 -24.34 -11.40 22.63
N GLY A 228 -23.16 -11.84 22.17
CA GLY A 228 -22.12 -12.44 23.02
C GLY A 228 -22.28 -13.95 23.23
N HIS A 229 -23.18 -14.63 22.52
CA HIS A 229 -23.27 -16.10 22.63
C HIS A 229 -22.08 -16.75 21.94
N VAL A 230 -21.42 -17.67 22.64
CA VAL A 230 -20.30 -18.45 22.09
C VAL A 230 -20.80 -19.40 21.02
N LEU A 231 -20.22 -19.29 19.82
CA LEU A 231 -20.51 -20.11 18.64
C LEU A 231 -19.44 -21.19 18.40
N GLY A 232 -18.28 -21.07 19.05
CA GLY A 232 -17.16 -22.00 18.91
C GLY A 232 -15.83 -21.34 19.25
N ARG A 233 -14.71 -21.98 18.92
CA ARG A 233 -13.36 -21.47 19.21
C ARG A 233 -12.55 -21.13 17.98
N HIS A 234 -11.80 -20.03 18.07
CA HIS A 234 -10.93 -19.53 17.04
C HIS A 234 -9.46 -19.79 17.35
N ARG A 235 -8.59 -19.75 16.34
CA ARG A 235 -7.15 -20.05 16.48
C ARG A 235 -6.33 -18.89 17.07
N GLY A 236 -6.93 -17.72 17.19
CA GLY A 236 -6.32 -16.50 17.70
C GLY A 236 -6.60 -15.31 16.77
N LEU A 237 -6.67 -14.10 17.30
CA LEU A 237 -7.19 -12.93 16.57
C LEU A 237 -6.40 -12.60 15.30
N THR A 238 -5.09 -12.91 15.28
CA THR A 238 -4.21 -12.63 14.12
C THR A 238 -4.59 -13.41 12.86
N HIS A 239 -5.42 -14.45 12.97
CA HIS A 239 -5.89 -15.24 11.82
C HIS A 239 -7.15 -14.69 11.16
N TYR A 240 -7.69 -13.57 11.67
CA TYR A 240 -8.98 -13.04 11.27
C TYR A 240 -8.90 -11.57 10.90
N THR A 241 -9.71 -11.17 9.93
CA THR A 241 -9.86 -9.78 9.50
C THR A 241 -11.35 -9.46 9.31
N VAL A 242 -11.75 -8.23 9.60
CA VAL A 242 -13.13 -7.78 9.37
C VAL A 242 -13.56 -8.04 7.91
N GLY A 243 -14.70 -8.68 7.73
CA GLY A 243 -15.24 -9.12 6.44
C GLY A 243 -14.86 -10.52 6.01
N GLN A 244 -13.95 -11.19 6.72
CA GLN A 244 -13.52 -12.55 6.43
C GLN A 244 -14.68 -13.54 6.58
N ARG A 245 -14.80 -14.43 5.58
CA ARG A 245 -15.78 -15.52 5.54
C ARG A 245 -15.13 -16.90 5.57
N LYS A 246 -14.04 -17.07 4.82
CA LYS A 246 -13.32 -18.33 4.70
C LYS A 246 -12.30 -18.48 5.84
N GLY A 247 -11.90 -19.70 6.14
CA GLY A 247 -10.87 -19.97 7.15
C GLY A 247 -11.33 -19.84 8.60
N LEU A 248 -12.64 -19.83 8.87
CA LEU A 248 -13.17 -19.82 10.24
C LEU A 248 -12.98 -21.17 10.97
N GLY A 249 -12.84 -22.27 10.22
CA GLY A 249 -12.55 -23.59 10.78
C GLY A 249 -13.73 -24.29 11.45
N ILE A 250 -14.92 -23.68 11.44
CA ILE A 250 -16.15 -24.20 12.03
C ILE A 250 -17.29 -24.07 11.01
N ALA A 251 -18.17 -25.07 10.96
CA ALA A 251 -19.39 -25.03 10.16
C ALA A 251 -20.54 -24.46 10.99
N PHE A 252 -21.10 -23.31 10.56
CA PHE A 252 -22.16 -22.60 11.30
C PHE A 252 -23.57 -22.82 10.72
N GLY A 253 -23.75 -23.77 9.78
CA GLY A 253 -25.01 -24.01 9.08
C GLY A 253 -25.44 -22.93 8.08
N GLN A 254 -24.84 -21.73 8.17
CA GLN A 254 -25.05 -20.61 7.27
C GLN A 254 -23.74 -19.83 7.06
N PRO A 255 -23.62 -18.98 6.01
CA PRO A 255 -22.47 -18.10 5.85
C PRO A 255 -22.35 -17.11 7.02
N MET A 256 -21.20 -17.14 7.69
CA MET A 256 -20.86 -16.20 8.77
C MET A 256 -19.66 -15.33 8.35
N TYR A 257 -19.67 -14.08 8.81
CA TYR A 257 -18.66 -13.09 8.51
C TYR A 257 -18.09 -12.50 9.80
N VAL A 258 -16.78 -12.26 9.82
CA VAL A 258 -16.14 -11.48 10.89
C VAL A 258 -16.64 -10.03 10.80
N THR A 259 -17.30 -9.56 11.84
CA THR A 259 -17.85 -8.19 11.90
C THR A 259 -16.99 -7.26 12.73
N ARG A 260 -16.33 -7.79 13.77
CA ARG A 260 -15.42 -7.06 14.66
C ARG A 260 -14.46 -8.03 15.33
N LEU A 261 -13.26 -7.56 15.64
CA LEU A 261 -12.31 -8.23 16.53
C LEU A 261 -12.33 -7.51 17.88
N ASP A 262 -12.49 -8.25 18.96
CA ASP A 262 -12.43 -7.73 20.33
C ASP A 262 -11.14 -8.22 21.00
N THR A 263 -10.12 -7.35 21.00
CA THR A 263 -8.82 -7.67 21.58
C THR A 263 -8.84 -7.70 23.10
N ALA A 264 -9.74 -6.95 23.74
CA ALA A 264 -9.84 -6.92 25.20
C ALA A 264 -10.39 -8.24 25.76
N GLN A 265 -11.35 -8.85 25.06
CA GLN A 265 -11.95 -10.12 25.48
C GLN A 265 -11.39 -11.34 24.74
N ASN A 266 -10.46 -11.15 23.80
CA ASN A 266 -9.98 -12.19 22.89
C ASN A 266 -11.12 -12.91 22.17
N GLN A 267 -12.00 -12.14 21.53
CA GLN A 267 -13.18 -12.65 20.83
C GLN A 267 -13.23 -12.21 19.37
N VAL A 268 -13.76 -13.08 18.52
CA VAL A 268 -14.09 -12.78 17.13
C VAL A 268 -15.61 -12.72 16.99
N VAL A 269 -16.15 -11.53 16.73
CA VAL A 269 -17.59 -11.32 16.60
C VAL A 269 -18.03 -11.68 15.18
N LEU A 270 -18.86 -12.70 15.06
CA LEU A 270 -19.43 -13.16 13.81
C LEU A 270 -20.87 -12.66 13.64
N GLY A 271 -21.27 -12.45 12.39
CA GLY A 271 -22.65 -12.21 12.03
C GLY A 271 -23.03 -12.84 10.69
N PRO A 272 -24.34 -12.96 10.40
CA PRO A 272 -24.82 -13.50 9.13
C PRO A 272 -24.53 -12.54 7.97
N GLU A 273 -24.87 -12.96 6.75
CA GLU A 273 -24.85 -12.07 5.57
C GLU A 273 -25.59 -10.75 5.86
N GLY A 274 -25.02 -9.63 5.42
CA GLY A 274 -25.55 -8.29 5.68
C GLY A 274 -24.92 -7.62 6.91
N SER A 275 -24.47 -8.40 7.90
CA SER A 275 -23.89 -7.84 9.13
C SER A 275 -22.53 -7.18 8.94
N GLN A 276 -21.85 -7.46 7.83
CA GLN A 276 -20.52 -6.94 7.50
C GLN A 276 -20.55 -5.59 6.78
N TYR A 277 -21.72 -5.01 6.53
CA TYR A 277 -21.87 -3.73 5.83
C TYR A 277 -21.87 -2.56 6.80
N SER A 278 -21.36 -1.42 6.33
CA SER A 278 -21.36 -0.14 7.06
C SER A 278 -21.77 0.97 6.10
N ARG A 279 -22.67 1.83 6.54
CA ARG A 279 -23.14 2.99 5.77
C ARG A 279 -22.23 4.20 5.95
N SER A 280 -21.45 4.22 7.02
CA SER A 280 -20.47 5.28 7.26
C SER A 280 -19.16 4.72 7.81
N LEU A 281 -18.11 5.53 7.78
CA LEU A 281 -16.86 5.24 8.48
C LEU A 281 -16.23 6.50 9.06
N LEU A 282 -15.42 6.32 10.10
CA LEU A 282 -14.50 7.35 10.61
C LEU A 282 -13.07 7.03 10.22
N ALA A 283 -12.31 8.05 9.86
CA ALA A 283 -10.88 7.95 9.58
C ALA A 283 -10.07 9.07 10.26
N ASP A 284 -8.84 8.73 10.63
CA ASP A 284 -7.82 9.62 11.22
C ASP A 284 -6.55 9.64 10.37
N ASP A 285 -5.45 10.23 10.86
CA ASP A 285 -4.18 10.40 10.13
C ASP A 285 -4.38 10.93 8.70
N LEU A 286 -5.18 12.00 8.58
CA LEU A 286 -5.61 12.54 7.30
C LEU A 286 -4.45 13.22 6.57
N ASN A 287 -4.32 12.94 5.27
CA ASN A 287 -3.45 13.67 4.36
C ASN A 287 -4.25 14.14 3.14
N TRP A 288 -4.42 15.46 3.03
CA TRP A 288 -5.04 16.09 1.86
C TRP A 288 -3.95 16.39 0.83
N VAL A 289 -3.98 15.66 -0.28
CA VAL A 289 -2.91 15.65 -1.27
C VAL A 289 -3.13 16.76 -2.28
N SER A 290 -4.16 16.61 -3.13
CA SER A 290 -4.34 17.46 -4.31
C SER A 290 -5.21 18.69 -4.05
N ILE A 291 -5.81 18.78 -2.87
CA ILE A 291 -6.62 19.92 -2.41
C ILE A 291 -6.22 20.29 -0.97
N PRO A 292 -6.46 21.52 -0.50
CA PRO A 292 -6.46 21.80 0.93
C PRO A 292 -7.55 20.99 1.65
N ALA A 293 -7.47 20.89 2.98
CA ALA A 293 -8.54 20.30 3.76
C ALA A 293 -9.87 21.04 3.49
N PRO A 294 -10.96 20.35 3.14
CA PRO A 294 -12.22 20.99 2.85
C PRO A 294 -12.86 21.54 4.12
N GLU A 295 -13.38 22.77 4.06
CA GLU A 295 -14.09 23.42 5.16
C GLU A 295 -15.56 23.00 5.24
N THR A 296 -16.11 22.50 4.15
CA THR A 296 -17.50 22.07 4.01
C THR A 296 -17.59 20.62 3.53
N PRO A 297 -18.73 19.95 3.74
CA PRO A 297 -18.92 18.60 3.22
C PRO A 297 -18.72 18.53 1.70
N LEU A 298 -17.97 17.52 1.25
CA LEU A 298 -17.56 17.35 -0.14
C LEU A 298 -18.06 16.00 -0.67
N GLN A 299 -18.66 15.98 -1.86
CA GLN A 299 -18.99 14.73 -2.54
C GLN A 299 -17.72 14.13 -3.16
N VAL A 300 -17.47 12.85 -2.89
CA VAL A 300 -16.26 12.16 -3.29
C VAL A 300 -16.54 10.73 -3.73
N GLN A 301 -15.56 10.12 -4.39
CA GLN A 301 -15.48 8.67 -4.59
C GLN A 301 -14.42 8.10 -3.66
N ALA A 302 -14.80 7.20 -2.76
CA ALA A 302 -13.91 6.65 -1.75
C ALA A 302 -13.57 5.17 -2.01
N LYS A 303 -12.28 4.82 -1.90
CA LYS A 303 -11.79 3.43 -1.86
C LYS A 303 -11.40 3.07 -0.44
N ILE A 304 -12.02 2.04 0.13
CA ILE A 304 -11.73 1.53 1.49
C ILE A 304 -10.70 0.39 1.53
N ARG A 305 -10.21 -0.01 0.35
CA ARG A 305 -9.11 -0.97 0.13
C ARG A 305 -8.58 -0.82 -1.29
N TYR A 306 -7.34 -1.23 -1.51
CA TYR A 306 -6.63 -1.05 -2.78
C TYR A 306 -7.40 -1.51 -4.03
N GLN A 307 -8.00 -2.71 -3.98
CA GLN A 307 -8.75 -3.32 -5.09
C GLN A 307 -10.26 -3.02 -5.08
N ALA A 308 -10.76 -2.21 -4.14
CA ALA A 308 -12.18 -1.85 -4.14
C ALA A 308 -12.49 -0.95 -5.33
N LYS A 309 -13.71 -1.10 -5.86
CA LYS A 309 -14.28 -0.05 -6.73
C LYS A 309 -14.52 1.21 -5.88
N PRO A 310 -14.26 2.41 -6.40
CA PRO A 310 -14.64 3.63 -5.72
C PRO A 310 -16.15 3.67 -5.46
N ALA A 311 -16.55 4.07 -4.26
CA ALA A 311 -17.94 4.22 -3.86
C ALA A 311 -18.27 5.69 -3.61
N SER A 312 -19.43 6.15 -4.08
CA SER A 312 -19.89 7.52 -3.82
C SER A 312 -20.13 7.75 -2.33
N ALA A 313 -19.60 8.84 -1.80
CA ALA A 313 -19.74 9.22 -0.40
C ALA A 313 -19.70 10.73 -0.19
N LEU A 314 -20.38 11.20 0.86
CA LEU A 314 -20.22 12.54 1.39
C LEU A 314 -19.12 12.54 2.46
N ALA A 315 -18.06 13.31 2.23
CA ALA A 315 -16.94 13.50 3.14
C ALA A 315 -17.13 14.75 4.00
N SER A 316 -16.96 14.65 5.31
CA SER A 316 -17.05 15.78 6.24
C SER A 316 -15.98 15.69 7.33
N ILE A 317 -15.27 16.79 7.57
CA ILE A 317 -14.35 16.90 8.71
C ILE A 317 -15.16 17.20 9.97
N GLN A 318 -14.96 16.39 11.00
CA GLN A 318 -15.59 16.54 12.30
C GLN A 318 -14.81 17.54 13.18
N PRO A 319 -15.41 18.10 14.25
CA PRO A 319 -14.74 19.05 15.14
C PRO A 319 -13.46 18.54 15.79
N ASP A 320 -13.33 17.22 15.96
CA ASP A 320 -12.13 16.56 16.50
C ASP A 320 -11.02 16.34 15.45
N GLY A 321 -11.23 16.79 14.21
CA GLY A 321 -10.31 16.63 13.09
C GLY A 321 -10.42 15.29 12.36
N THR A 322 -11.32 14.39 12.77
CA THR A 322 -11.55 13.12 12.07
C THR A 322 -12.38 13.32 10.80
N LEU A 323 -12.22 12.42 9.84
CA LEU A 323 -13.03 12.37 8.63
C LEU A 323 -14.21 11.42 8.84
N LEU A 324 -15.43 11.92 8.69
CA LEU A 324 -16.63 11.11 8.54
C LEU A 324 -16.98 10.98 7.06
N LEU A 325 -17.06 9.74 6.58
CA LEU A 325 -17.63 9.43 5.27
C LEU A 325 -18.99 8.79 5.43
N HIS A 326 -19.98 9.32 4.71
CA HIS A 326 -21.32 8.73 4.57
C HIS A 326 -21.50 8.21 3.15
N PHE A 327 -21.61 6.89 2.98
CA PHE A 327 -21.72 6.27 1.66
C PHE A 327 -23.16 6.29 1.14
N ALA A 328 -23.30 6.51 -0.17
CA ALA A 328 -24.59 6.41 -0.85
C ALA A 328 -25.17 4.99 -0.75
N GLU A 329 -24.30 3.97 -0.86
CA GLU A 329 -24.62 2.56 -0.68
C GLU A 329 -23.73 1.94 0.42
N PRO A 330 -24.28 1.08 1.31
CA PRO A 330 -23.49 0.43 2.35
C PRO A 330 -22.27 -0.31 1.81
N GLN A 331 -21.13 -0.10 2.45
CA GLN A 331 -19.85 -0.70 2.04
C GLN A 331 -19.53 -1.94 2.85
N ARG A 332 -19.08 -2.98 2.15
CA ARG A 332 -18.72 -4.26 2.74
C ARG A 332 -17.34 -4.22 3.39
N ALA A 333 -17.29 -4.59 4.67
CA ALA A 333 -16.07 -4.85 5.43
C ALA A 333 -15.14 -3.64 5.53
N VAL A 334 -15.62 -2.59 6.19
CA VAL A 334 -14.81 -1.45 6.61
C VAL A 334 -13.87 -1.90 7.74
N ALA A 335 -12.63 -2.22 7.39
CA ALA A 335 -11.64 -2.78 8.31
C ALA A 335 -10.80 -1.67 8.97
N PRO A 336 -10.79 -1.54 10.31
CA PRO A 336 -9.88 -0.64 11.02
C PRO A 336 -8.42 -0.88 10.65
N GLY A 337 -7.62 0.19 10.52
CA GLY A 337 -6.21 0.14 10.12
C GLY A 337 -5.96 0.12 8.61
N GLN A 338 -6.97 -0.22 7.79
CA GLN A 338 -6.88 -0.01 6.34
C GLN A 338 -6.95 1.49 6.02
N ALA A 339 -6.44 1.87 4.85
CA ALA A 339 -6.61 3.24 4.38
C ALA A 339 -7.98 3.44 3.73
N VAL A 340 -8.49 4.66 3.84
CA VAL A 340 -9.53 5.19 2.97
C VAL A 340 -8.92 6.29 2.11
N VAL A 341 -9.13 6.22 0.80
CA VAL A 341 -8.57 7.19 -0.16
C VAL A 341 -9.70 7.78 -0.98
N LEU A 342 -9.70 9.10 -1.10
CA LEU A 342 -10.77 9.91 -1.69
C LEU A 342 -10.34 10.40 -3.07
N TYR A 343 -11.29 10.37 -4.00
CA TYR A 343 -11.09 10.73 -5.40
C TYR A 343 -12.22 11.63 -5.90
N ASP A 344 -11.90 12.46 -6.88
CA ASP A 344 -12.86 13.13 -7.77
C ASP A 344 -12.48 12.77 -9.22
N GLY A 345 -13.24 11.86 -9.82
CA GLY A 345 -12.83 11.22 -11.07
C GLY A 345 -11.49 10.49 -10.92
N ASP A 346 -10.48 10.91 -11.67
CA ASP A 346 -9.12 10.39 -11.58
C ASP A 346 -8.24 11.16 -10.58
N LEU A 347 -8.65 12.33 -10.09
CA LEU A 347 -7.90 13.14 -9.13
C LEU A 347 -7.98 12.51 -7.73
N LEU A 348 -6.84 12.13 -7.14
CA LEU A 348 -6.76 11.73 -5.74
C LEU A 348 -6.78 12.98 -4.86
N LEU A 349 -7.84 13.15 -4.07
CA LEU A 349 -8.02 14.31 -3.19
C LEU A 349 -7.18 14.19 -1.92
N GLY A 350 -7.21 13.01 -1.30
CA GLY A 350 -6.52 12.73 -0.04
C GLY A 350 -6.87 11.36 0.50
N GLY A 351 -6.53 11.10 1.76
CA GLY A 351 -6.92 9.87 2.44
C GLY A 351 -6.54 9.87 3.90
N GLY A 352 -6.84 8.77 4.59
CA GLY A 352 -6.52 8.57 6.00
C GLY A 352 -6.61 7.10 6.39
N THR A 353 -6.47 6.83 7.68
CA THR A 353 -6.56 5.48 8.25
C THR A 353 -7.94 5.26 8.86
N ILE A 354 -8.60 4.17 8.49
CA ILE A 354 -9.92 3.81 8.98
C ILE A 354 -9.81 3.48 10.48
N VAL A 355 -10.64 4.14 11.28
CA VAL A 355 -10.79 3.89 12.73
C VAL A 355 -11.89 2.86 12.96
N LYS A 356 -13.07 3.07 12.36
CA LYS A 356 -14.21 2.14 12.46
C LYS A 356 -15.23 2.35 11.35
N GLY A 357 -15.95 1.29 11.02
CA GLY A 357 -17.21 1.37 10.27
C GLY A 357 -18.41 1.57 11.18
N ILE A 358 -19.44 2.22 10.66
CA ILE A 358 -20.71 2.50 11.35
C ILE A 358 -21.83 1.87 10.52
N LYS A 359 -22.61 0.99 11.16
CA LYS A 359 -23.79 0.35 10.57
C LYS A 359 -24.97 1.30 10.81
N GLU A 360 -25.44 1.99 9.78
CA GLU A 360 -26.75 2.67 9.85
C GLU A 360 -27.83 1.72 9.35
#